data_AF-A0A4Y2LC96-F1
#
_entry.id   AF-A0A4Y2LC96-F1
#
_cell.length_a   1.000
_cell.length_b   1.000
_cell.length_c   1.000
_cell.angle_alpha   90.00
_cell.angle_beta   90.00
_cell.angle_gamma   90.00
#
_symmetry.space_group_name_H-M   'P 1'
#
loop_
_entity.id
_entity.type
_entity.pdbx_description
1 polymer ?
#
loop_
_entity_poly.entity_id
_entity_poly.type
_entity_poly.pdbx_seq_one_letter_code
_entity_poly.pdbx_strand_id
1 'polypeptide(L)'
;MDKGNYSSFMTDEKPYTSRKRKICYICAVVLVGTGLGTLLFWLINGESFKGHDKSENIPDLICSSVPDAEKFDCHPDRPVSKAECLKRGCCYTPASDLTVRDLDLINSSYLGVPSCFFSNNYKGYEVGNITKDADHIEALLNRTIPSGFRNDIQNVRLNITFIDGASLRIRVNIKIIHSLMARISNPS
;
A
#
# COMPACT_ATOMS: atom_id res chain seq x y z
N MET A 1 68.75 26.05 61.69
CA MET A 1 68.00 27.11 61.00
C MET A 1 67.39 26.46 59.78
N ASP A 2 66.08 26.28 59.78
CA ASP A 2 65.21 26.54 58.63
C ASP A 2 63.76 26.43 59.10
N LYS A 3 62.98 27.46 58.76
CA LYS A 3 61.57 27.64 59.11
C LYS A 3 60.72 27.39 57.86
N GLY A 4 59.58 26.75 58.04
CA GLY A 4 58.49 26.69 57.08
C GLY A 4 57.76 25.34 57.17
N ASN A 5 56.46 25.21 56.94
CA ASN A 5 55.35 26.13 56.70
C ASN A 5 54.10 25.22 56.67
N TYR A 6 53.01 25.53 57.37
CA TYR A 6 51.62 25.51 56.83
C TYR A 6 50.58 25.83 57.92
N SER A 7 50.16 27.09 57.88
CA SER A 7 48.81 27.65 57.91
C SER A 7 47.63 26.88 58.53
N SER A 8 47.07 27.53 59.55
CA SER A 8 45.66 27.55 59.98
C SER A 8 44.68 27.85 58.82
N PHE A 9 43.44 27.32 58.86
CA PHE A 9 42.18 28.10 58.85
C PHE A 9 40.90 27.22 58.80
N MET A 10 40.16 27.22 59.90
CA MET A 10 38.73 27.54 60.09
C MET A 10 37.69 27.27 58.96
N THR A 11 36.69 26.43 59.31
CA THR A 11 35.22 26.49 59.01
C THR A 11 34.70 26.47 57.56
N ASP A 12 33.79 25.54 57.22
CA ASP A 12 32.32 25.72 57.35
C ASP A 12 31.57 24.63 56.56
N GLU A 13 30.52 24.05 57.16
CA GLU A 13 29.66 23.02 56.54
C GLU A 13 28.79 23.65 55.43
N LYS A 14 28.68 23.03 54.24
CA LYS A 14 27.75 23.46 53.18
C LYS A 14 26.72 22.39 52.77
N PRO A 15 25.47 22.77 52.47
CA PRO A 15 24.32 21.87 52.40
C PRO A 15 24.13 21.29 51.00
N TYR A 16 24.25 19.97 50.87
CA TYR A 16 24.20 19.24 49.60
C TYR A 16 22.76 18.84 49.14
N THR A 17 21.69 19.17 49.88
CA THR A 17 20.42 18.40 49.78
C THR A 17 19.12 19.18 49.53
N SER A 18 19.16 20.45 49.09
CA SER A 18 17.94 21.25 48.84
C SER A 18 17.55 21.37 47.35
N ARG A 19 18.53 21.55 46.46
CA ARG A 19 18.27 21.83 45.02
C ARG A 19 17.80 20.61 44.23
N LYS A 20 18.37 19.42 44.48
CA LYS A 20 17.98 18.16 43.82
C LYS A 20 16.58 17.69 44.24
N ARG A 21 16.21 17.84 45.52
CA ARG A 21 14.85 17.56 46.04
C ARG A 21 13.80 18.48 45.42
N LYS A 22 14.09 19.77 45.29
CA LYS A 22 13.21 20.74 44.62
C LYS A 22 13.03 20.40 43.14
N ILE A 23 14.10 20.01 42.45
CA ILE A 23 14.03 19.60 41.04
C ILE A 23 13.20 18.31 40.89
N CYS A 24 13.43 17.28 41.70
CA CYS A 24 12.60 16.07 41.67
C CYS A 24 11.12 16.34 41.98
N TYR A 25 10.84 17.23 42.94
CA TYR A 25 9.48 17.62 43.29
C TYR A 25 8.81 18.39 42.14
N ILE A 26 9.52 19.32 41.50
CA ILE A 26 9.01 20.05 40.34
C ILE A 26 8.78 19.10 39.16
N CYS A 27 9.71 18.18 38.87
CA CYS A 27 9.51 17.17 37.84
C CYS A 27 8.33 16.24 38.14
N ALA A 28 8.15 15.82 39.39
CA ALA A 28 7.01 14.99 39.79
C ALA A 28 5.68 15.75 39.64
N VAL A 29 5.62 17.01 40.07
CA VAL A 29 4.43 17.86 39.93
C VAL A 29 4.12 18.15 38.45
N VAL A 30 5.14 18.36 37.61
CA VAL A 30 4.97 18.55 36.17
C VAL A 30 4.49 17.26 35.50
N LEU A 31 5.06 16.09 35.82
CA LEU A 31 4.64 14.81 35.24
C LEU A 31 3.23 14.39 35.68
N VAL A 32 2.87 14.63 36.94
CA VAL A 32 1.52 14.35 37.45
C VAL A 32 0.51 15.36 36.91
N GLY A 33 0.88 16.64 36.81
CA GLY A 33 0.05 17.69 36.24
C GLY A 33 -0.21 17.53 34.74
N THR A 34 0.80 17.16 33.96
CA THR A 34 0.62 16.88 32.52
C THR A 34 -0.14 15.57 32.30
N GLY A 35 0.12 14.53 33.10
CA GLY A 35 -0.61 13.26 33.02
C GLY A 35 -2.10 13.38 33.39
N LEU A 36 -2.42 14.10 34.47
CA LEU A 36 -3.81 14.39 34.85
C LEU A 36 -4.47 15.35 33.86
N GLY A 37 -3.73 16.34 33.35
CA GLY A 37 -4.22 17.28 32.34
C GLY A 37 -4.53 16.62 31.00
N THR A 38 -3.67 15.73 30.51
CA THR A 38 -3.94 14.96 29.28
C THR A 38 -5.05 13.95 29.48
N LEU A 39 -5.15 13.31 30.66
CA LEU A 39 -6.25 12.39 30.99
C LEU A 39 -7.59 13.12 31.11
N LEU A 40 -7.64 14.27 31.79
CA LEU A 40 -8.86 15.10 31.88
C LEU A 40 -9.23 15.70 30.53
N PHE A 41 -8.26 16.13 29.72
CA PHE A 41 -8.51 16.56 28.35
C PHE A 41 -9.02 15.40 27.48
N TRP A 42 -8.53 14.17 27.67
CA TRP A 42 -9.07 12.97 27.02
C TRP A 42 -10.47 12.58 27.51
N LEU A 43 -10.79 12.81 28.78
CA LEU A 43 -12.09 12.52 29.37
C LEU A 43 -13.15 13.57 29.01
N ILE A 44 -12.75 14.84 28.88
CA ILE A 44 -13.64 15.96 28.53
C ILE A 44 -13.78 16.09 27.01
N ASN A 45 -12.68 15.98 26.27
CA ASN A 45 -12.65 16.00 24.81
C ASN A 45 -12.41 14.60 24.26
N GLY A 46 -13.13 13.61 24.79
CA GLY A 46 -13.14 12.24 24.30
C GLY A 46 -13.68 12.15 22.89
N GLU A 47 -12.97 12.75 21.92
CA GLU A 47 -13.05 12.38 20.54
C GLU A 47 -12.43 10.99 20.49
N SER A 48 -13.33 10.00 20.56
CA SER A 48 -13.14 8.72 19.91
C SER A 48 -12.28 8.98 18.68
N PHE A 49 -11.09 8.36 18.62
CA PHE A 49 -10.25 8.32 17.44
C PHE A 49 -11.10 7.66 16.35
N LYS A 50 -11.97 8.44 15.70
CA LYS A 50 -12.53 8.12 14.42
C LYS A 50 -11.30 8.15 13.54
N GLY A 51 -10.73 6.95 13.34
CA GLY A 51 -9.99 6.71 12.12
C GLY A 51 -10.88 7.28 11.03
N HIS A 52 -10.45 8.41 10.46
CA HIS A 52 -10.96 8.90 9.20
C HIS A 52 -10.50 7.87 8.16
N ASP A 53 -11.11 6.68 8.19
CA ASP A 53 -11.31 5.94 6.98
C ASP A 53 -12.30 6.80 6.21
N LYS A 54 -11.78 7.69 5.37
CA LYS A 54 -12.58 8.25 4.28
C LYS A 54 -12.89 7.08 3.35
N SER A 55 -13.81 6.21 3.75
CA SER A 55 -14.70 5.59 2.78
C SER A 55 -15.64 6.70 2.32
N GLU A 56 -15.10 7.54 1.44
CA GLU A 56 -15.90 8.20 0.43
C GLU A 56 -16.75 7.10 -0.20
N ASN A 57 -18.08 7.19 -0.19
CA ASN A 57 -19.02 6.10 -0.53
C ASN A 57 -19.01 5.70 -2.04
N ILE A 58 -17.88 5.88 -2.72
CA ILE A 58 -17.69 5.65 -4.16
C ILE A 58 -16.99 4.31 -4.47
N PRO A 59 -16.01 3.79 -3.69
CA PRO A 59 -15.46 2.45 -3.88
C PRO A 59 -16.47 1.33 -3.57
N ASP A 60 -17.31 1.51 -2.54
CA ASP A 60 -18.23 0.47 -2.08
C ASP A 60 -19.34 0.17 -3.10
N LEU A 61 -19.85 1.18 -3.81
CA LEU A 61 -20.86 0.98 -4.86
C LEU A 61 -20.29 0.22 -6.07
N ILE A 62 -19.05 0.56 -6.44
CA ILE A 62 -18.33 -0.04 -7.56
C ILE A 62 -18.07 -1.52 -7.29
N CYS A 63 -17.65 -1.86 -6.07
CA CYS A 63 -17.40 -3.24 -5.66
C CYS A 63 -18.65 -4.09 -5.45
N SER A 64 -19.75 -3.48 -4.98
CA SER A 64 -21.00 -4.21 -4.69
C SER A 64 -21.80 -4.56 -5.94
N SER A 65 -21.46 -3.98 -7.09
CA SER A 65 -22.19 -4.15 -8.35
C SER A 65 -21.76 -5.37 -9.18
N VAL A 66 -20.68 -6.08 -8.81
CA VAL A 66 -20.15 -7.22 -9.59
C VAL A 66 -20.84 -8.53 -9.16
N PRO A 67 -21.63 -9.18 -10.03
CA PRO A 67 -22.24 -10.47 -9.72
C PRO A 67 -21.19 -11.54 -9.48
N ASP A 68 -21.47 -12.52 -8.60
CA ASP A 68 -20.52 -13.59 -8.25
C ASP A 68 -19.96 -14.35 -9.47
N ALA A 69 -20.78 -14.57 -10.50
CA ALA A 69 -20.37 -15.25 -11.74
C ALA A 69 -19.42 -14.42 -12.64
N GLU A 70 -19.36 -13.10 -12.43
CA GLU A 70 -18.51 -12.18 -13.19
C GLU A 70 -17.26 -11.77 -12.40
N LYS A 71 -17.11 -12.24 -11.15
CA LYS A 71 -15.94 -11.94 -10.32
C LYS A 71 -14.72 -12.69 -10.86
N PHE A 72 -13.80 -11.94 -11.45
CA PHE A 72 -12.47 -12.42 -11.81
C PHE A 72 -11.49 -12.20 -10.65
N ASP A 73 -10.71 -13.24 -10.32
CA ASP A 73 -9.74 -13.21 -9.23
C ASP A 73 -8.64 -12.15 -9.49
N CYS A 74 -8.51 -11.20 -8.56
CA CYS A 74 -7.46 -10.17 -8.60
C CYS A 74 -6.23 -10.55 -7.73
N HIS A 75 -6.33 -11.63 -6.96
CA HIS A 75 -5.29 -12.05 -6.04
C HIS A 75 -5.00 -13.56 -6.19
N PRO A 76 -4.35 -13.96 -7.30
CA PRO A 76 -4.04 -15.37 -7.56
C PRO A 76 -3.07 -15.96 -6.54
N ASP A 77 -2.23 -15.14 -5.91
CA ASP A 77 -1.32 -15.56 -4.85
C ASP A 77 -2.12 -15.91 -3.58
N ARG A 78 -1.94 -17.09 -2.98
CA ARG A 78 -2.63 -17.46 -1.73
C ARG A 78 -1.66 -17.41 -0.55
N PRO A 79 -2.11 -17.06 0.68
CA PRO A 79 -3.48 -16.73 1.09
C PRO A 79 -3.90 -15.28 0.76
N VAL A 80 -5.21 -15.03 0.68
CA VAL A 80 -5.76 -13.69 0.40
C VAL A 80 -6.06 -12.96 1.71
N SER A 81 -5.50 -11.76 1.89
CA SER A 81 -5.90 -10.87 2.98
C SER A 81 -6.70 -9.68 2.46
N LYS A 82 -7.65 -9.17 3.26
CA LYS A 82 -8.39 -7.94 2.92
C LYS A 82 -7.43 -6.78 2.63
N ALA A 83 -6.41 -6.60 3.47
CA ALA A 83 -5.46 -5.51 3.33
C ALA A 83 -4.64 -5.60 2.02
N GLU A 84 -4.18 -6.79 1.65
CA GLU A 84 -3.42 -6.97 0.39
C GLU A 84 -4.32 -6.79 -0.84
N CYS A 85 -5.55 -7.30 -0.79
CA CYS A 85 -6.53 -7.10 -1.86
C CYS A 85 -6.79 -5.61 -2.13
N LEU A 86 -7.08 -4.84 -1.09
CA LEU A 86 -7.34 -3.40 -1.20
C LEU A 86 -6.08 -2.64 -1.64
N LYS A 87 -4.89 -3.08 -1.19
CA LYS A 87 -3.60 -2.49 -1.63
C LYS A 87 -3.36 -2.69 -3.14
N ARG A 88 -3.87 -3.76 -3.74
CA ARG A 88 -3.85 -3.99 -5.19
C ARG A 88 -4.89 -3.14 -5.95
N GLY A 89 -5.74 -2.38 -5.24
CA GLY A 89 -6.80 -1.56 -5.83
C GLY A 89 -8.03 -2.38 -6.25
N CYS A 90 -8.21 -3.56 -5.65
CA CYS A 90 -9.29 -4.49 -5.97
C CYS A 90 -10.36 -4.53 -4.88
N CYS A 91 -11.49 -5.15 -5.21
CA CYS A 91 -12.63 -5.28 -4.34
C CYS A 91 -12.49 -6.51 -3.45
N TYR A 92 -12.87 -6.37 -2.17
CA TYR A 92 -12.86 -7.47 -1.22
C TYR A 92 -14.26 -7.74 -0.67
N THR A 93 -14.76 -8.96 -0.87
CA THR A 93 -15.93 -9.49 -0.16
C THR A 93 -15.51 -10.76 0.56
N PRO A 94 -15.85 -10.97 1.84
CA PRO A 94 -15.62 -12.25 2.49
C PRO A 94 -16.20 -13.39 1.66
N ALA A 95 -15.50 -14.53 1.58
CA ALA A 95 -16.01 -15.70 0.88
C ALA A 95 -17.42 -16.03 1.40
N SER A 96 -18.39 -16.09 0.50
CA SER A 96 -19.77 -16.46 0.84
C SER A 96 -19.84 -17.92 1.31
N ASP A 97 -18.92 -18.75 0.84
CA ASP A 97 -18.79 -20.14 1.22
C ASP A 97 -17.88 -20.29 2.45
N LEU A 98 -18.48 -20.17 3.64
CA LEU A 98 -17.81 -20.39 4.93
C LEU A 98 -17.25 -21.82 5.09
N THR A 99 -17.51 -22.73 4.13
CA THR A 99 -17.07 -24.13 4.20
C THR A 99 -15.66 -24.38 3.66
N VAL A 100 -15.08 -23.42 2.92
CA VAL A 100 -13.71 -23.52 2.38
C VAL A 100 -12.89 -22.35 2.92
N ARG A 101 -11.95 -22.62 3.83
CA ARG A 101 -11.06 -21.56 4.37
C ARG A 101 -9.95 -21.27 3.35
N ASP A 102 -9.36 -20.08 3.40
CA ASP A 102 -8.23 -19.70 2.54
C ASP A 102 -7.04 -20.69 2.62
N LEU A 103 -6.88 -21.36 3.77
CA LEU A 103 -5.88 -22.41 3.98
C LEU A 103 -6.16 -23.68 3.17
N ASP A 104 -7.44 -24.01 2.97
CA ASP A 104 -7.90 -25.17 2.21
C ASP A 104 -7.73 -24.93 0.70
N LEU A 105 -7.52 -23.67 0.26
CA LEU A 105 -7.26 -23.28 -1.12
C LEU A 105 -5.79 -23.40 -1.54
N ILE A 106 -4.84 -23.53 -0.60
CA ILE A 106 -3.40 -23.53 -0.92
C ILE A 106 -3.01 -24.72 -1.83
N ASN A 107 -3.74 -25.83 -1.75
CA ASN A 107 -3.53 -27.03 -2.57
C ASN A 107 -4.78 -27.43 -3.39
N SER A 108 -5.76 -26.52 -3.53
CA SER A 108 -7.04 -26.83 -4.17
C SER A 108 -7.18 -26.15 -5.53
N SER A 109 -7.72 -26.88 -6.50
CA SER A 109 -8.16 -26.35 -7.80
C SER A 109 -9.52 -25.63 -7.69
N TYR A 110 -10.08 -25.45 -6.49
CA TYR A 110 -11.38 -24.83 -6.30
C TYR A 110 -11.37 -23.38 -6.78
N LEU A 111 -12.09 -23.13 -7.86
CA LEU A 111 -12.29 -21.82 -8.48
C LEU A 111 -13.57 -21.14 -7.94
N GLY A 112 -13.88 -21.32 -6.65
CA GLY A 112 -15.04 -20.68 -6.03
C GLY A 112 -15.04 -19.16 -6.18
N VAL A 113 -16.12 -18.52 -5.78
CA VAL A 113 -16.26 -17.07 -5.91
C VAL A 113 -15.10 -16.37 -5.17
N PRO A 114 -14.24 -15.61 -5.87
CA PRO A 114 -13.03 -15.07 -5.26
C PRO A 114 -13.39 -13.96 -4.27
N SER A 115 -12.83 -14.06 -3.06
CA SER A 115 -12.97 -13.02 -2.04
C SER A 115 -12.30 -11.70 -2.43
N CYS A 116 -11.29 -11.75 -3.31
CA CYS A 116 -10.64 -10.58 -3.88
C CYS A 116 -10.79 -10.57 -5.40
N PHE A 117 -11.46 -9.57 -5.96
CA PHE A 117 -11.84 -9.53 -7.36
C PHE A 117 -11.67 -8.15 -7.99
N PHE A 118 -11.54 -8.12 -9.32
CA PHE A 118 -11.50 -6.86 -10.07
C PHE A 118 -12.84 -6.13 -9.99
N SER A 119 -12.80 -4.81 -9.83
CA SER A 119 -13.99 -3.97 -9.92
C SER A 119 -14.57 -3.92 -11.34
N ASN A 120 -15.86 -3.56 -11.48
CA ASN A 120 -16.48 -3.41 -12.79
C ASN A 120 -15.84 -2.32 -13.67
N ASN A 121 -15.17 -1.35 -13.05
CA ASN A 121 -14.53 -0.22 -13.68
C ASN A 121 -13.01 -0.41 -13.81
N TYR A 122 -12.50 -1.62 -13.56
CA TYR A 122 -11.08 -1.90 -13.72
C TYR A 122 -10.64 -1.64 -15.16
N LYS A 123 -9.69 -0.72 -15.33
CA LYS A 123 -9.10 -0.38 -16.63
C LYS A 123 -7.67 -0.93 -16.70
N GLY A 124 -7.50 -2.05 -17.41
CA GLY A 124 -6.19 -2.67 -17.59
C GLY A 124 -5.29 -1.87 -18.55
N TYR A 125 -5.64 -1.85 -19.83
CA TYR A 125 -4.99 -1.01 -20.84
C TYR A 125 -6.05 -0.19 -21.57
N GLU A 126 -5.70 1.05 -21.89
CA GLU A 126 -6.48 1.91 -22.76
C GLU A 126 -6.01 1.76 -24.20
N VAL A 127 -6.97 1.72 -25.12
CA VAL A 127 -6.69 1.65 -26.56
C VAL A 127 -6.37 3.06 -27.05
N GLY A 128 -5.15 3.24 -27.55
CA GLY A 128 -4.69 4.45 -28.21
C GLY A 128 -4.92 4.38 -29.72
N ASN A 129 -3.94 4.87 -30.49
CA ASN A 129 -4.03 4.91 -31.94
C ASN A 129 -4.28 3.52 -32.54
N ILE A 130 -5.24 3.46 -33.47
CA ILE A 130 -5.61 2.27 -34.23
C ILE A 130 -5.32 2.53 -35.71
N THR A 131 -4.65 1.60 -36.35
CA THR A 131 -4.45 1.55 -37.80
C THR A 131 -5.12 0.28 -38.31
N LYS A 132 -5.91 0.40 -39.38
CA LYS A 132 -6.65 -0.71 -39.97
C LYS A 132 -6.39 -0.76 -41.47
N ASP A 133 -5.96 -1.93 -41.92
CA ASP A 133 -5.77 -2.29 -43.32
C ASP A 133 -6.78 -3.40 -43.70
N ALA A 134 -6.65 -3.95 -44.91
CA ALA A 134 -7.60 -4.94 -45.44
C ALA A 134 -7.62 -6.26 -44.63
N ASP A 135 -6.45 -6.73 -44.20
CA ASP A 135 -6.23 -8.01 -43.53
C ASP A 135 -5.52 -7.85 -42.16
N HIS A 136 -5.38 -6.62 -41.69
CA HIS A 136 -4.63 -6.30 -40.47
C HIS A 136 -5.24 -5.16 -39.66
N ILE A 137 -5.22 -5.29 -38.34
CA ILE A 137 -5.48 -4.19 -37.40
C ILE A 137 -4.29 -4.11 -36.44
N GLU A 138 -3.77 -2.91 -36.28
CA GLU A 138 -2.77 -2.58 -35.28
C GLU A 138 -3.36 -1.56 -34.29
N ALA A 139 -3.15 -1.78 -33.01
CA ALA A 139 -3.51 -0.81 -31.98
C ALA A 139 -2.40 -0.66 -30.94
N LEU A 140 -2.17 0.57 -30.49
CA LEU A 140 -1.33 0.82 -29.32
C LEU A 140 -2.16 0.69 -28.05
N LEU A 141 -1.72 -0.12 -27.10
CA LEU A 141 -2.36 -0.25 -25.79
C LEU A 141 -1.45 0.37 -24.73
N ASN A 142 -1.99 1.26 -23.90
CA ASN A 142 -1.26 1.94 -22.84
C ASN A 142 -1.89 1.69 -21.47
N ARG A 143 -1.07 1.28 -20.50
CA ARG A 143 -1.49 1.09 -19.11
C ARG A 143 -1.28 2.39 -18.35
N THR A 144 -2.39 3.00 -17.92
CA THR A 144 -2.41 4.24 -17.13
C THR A 144 -2.48 3.97 -15.63
N ILE A 145 -3.07 2.84 -15.23
CA ILE A 145 -3.21 2.41 -13.83
C ILE A 145 -2.38 1.13 -13.61
N PRO A 146 -1.56 1.07 -12.54
CA PRO A 146 -0.81 -0.14 -12.19
C PRO A 146 -1.71 -1.37 -12.06
N SER A 147 -1.23 -2.54 -12.46
CA SER A 147 -2.02 -3.78 -12.39
C SER A 147 -2.16 -4.34 -10.98
N GLY A 148 -1.36 -3.87 -10.03
CA GLY A 148 -1.20 -4.49 -8.71
C GLY A 148 -0.17 -5.63 -8.69
N PHE A 149 0.50 -5.90 -9.82
CA PHE A 149 1.58 -6.88 -9.94
C PHE A 149 2.94 -6.20 -10.20
N ARG A 150 4.02 -6.99 -10.05
CA ARG A 150 5.38 -6.50 -10.33
C ARG A 150 5.64 -6.47 -11.83
N ASN A 151 6.49 -5.53 -12.25
CA ASN A 151 7.00 -5.42 -13.61
C ASN A 151 5.91 -5.19 -14.67
N ASP A 152 5.02 -4.24 -14.42
CA ASP A 152 4.06 -3.79 -15.41
C ASP A 152 4.73 -3.31 -16.70
N ILE A 153 4.16 -3.71 -17.83
CA ILE A 153 4.59 -3.26 -19.15
C ILE A 153 3.67 -2.12 -19.56
N GLN A 154 4.20 -0.89 -19.59
CA GLN A 154 3.34 0.27 -19.80
C GLN A 154 2.74 0.31 -21.22
N ASN A 155 3.53 -0.06 -22.24
CA ASN A 155 3.13 0.07 -23.63
C ASN A 155 3.25 -1.27 -24.35
N VAL A 156 2.14 -1.73 -24.93
CA VAL A 156 2.12 -2.92 -25.79
C VAL A 156 1.45 -2.61 -27.12
N ARG A 157 1.82 -3.37 -28.15
CA ARG A 157 1.26 -3.28 -29.50
C ARG A 157 0.39 -4.51 -29.74
N LEU A 158 -0.89 -4.28 -29.99
CA LEU A 158 -1.86 -5.29 -30.38
C LEU A 158 -1.86 -5.41 -31.90
N ASN A 159 -1.62 -6.61 -32.41
CA ASN A 159 -1.66 -6.95 -33.82
C ASN A 159 -2.73 -8.02 -34.04
N ILE A 160 -3.74 -7.71 -34.83
CA ILE A 160 -4.76 -8.65 -35.28
C ILE A 160 -4.56 -8.86 -36.78
N THR A 161 -4.46 -10.11 -37.22
CA THR A 161 -4.33 -10.47 -38.63
C THR A 161 -5.46 -11.42 -39.00
N PHE A 162 -6.19 -11.11 -40.06
CA PHE A 162 -7.20 -12.01 -40.63
C PHE A 162 -6.49 -13.03 -41.51
N ILE A 163 -6.44 -14.28 -41.07
CA ILE A 163 -5.76 -15.35 -41.80
C ILE A 163 -6.62 -15.78 -43.00
N ASP A 164 -7.92 -15.93 -42.77
CA ASP A 164 -8.93 -16.27 -43.76
C ASP A 164 -10.31 -15.74 -43.31
N GLY A 165 -11.40 -16.13 -43.99
CA GLY A 165 -12.76 -15.68 -43.68
C GLY A 165 -13.35 -16.21 -42.36
N ALA A 166 -12.69 -17.13 -41.67
CA ALA A 166 -13.14 -17.74 -40.41
C ALA A 166 -12.10 -17.67 -39.28
N SER A 167 -10.86 -17.31 -39.60
CA SER A 167 -9.72 -17.38 -38.67
C SER A 167 -9.00 -16.05 -38.58
N LEU A 168 -8.73 -15.62 -37.34
CA LEU A 168 -7.86 -14.49 -37.05
C LEU A 168 -6.76 -14.88 -36.06
N ARG A 169 -5.66 -14.13 -36.09
CA ARG A 169 -4.55 -14.26 -35.15
C ARG A 169 -4.37 -12.97 -34.40
N ILE A 170 -4.33 -13.07 -33.07
CA ILE A 170 -4.06 -11.95 -32.17
C ILE A 170 -2.66 -12.12 -31.57
N ARG A 171 -1.84 -11.08 -31.64
CA ARG A 171 -0.52 -11.02 -31.01
C ARG A 171 -0.39 -9.73 -30.20
N VAL A 172 0.16 -9.84 -29.00
CA VAL A 172 0.49 -8.70 -28.15
C VAL A 172 1.99 -8.65 -27.99
N ASN A 173 2.62 -7.58 -28.47
CA ASN A 173 4.06 -7.39 -28.42
C ASN A 173 4.43 -6.26 -27.48
N ILE A 174 5.52 -6.41 -26.73
CA ILE A 174 6.06 -5.33 -25.92
C ILE A 174 6.56 -4.23 -26.84
N LYS A 175 6.13 -2.99 -26.62
CA LYS A 175 6.69 -1.85 -27.35
C LYS A 175 8.00 -1.45 -26.68
N ILE A 176 9.11 -1.95 -27.23
CA ILE A 176 10.44 -1.48 -26.83
C ILE A 176 10.60 -0.07 -27.40
N ILE A 177 10.60 0.94 -26.53
CA ILE A 177 10.99 2.29 -26.95
C ILE A 177 12.49 2.21 -27.22
N HIS A 178 12.87 2.38 -28.49
CA HIS A 178 14.23 2.26 -28.99
C HIS A 178 15.24 3.20 -28.30
N SER A 179 14.76 4.18 -27.50
CA SER A 179 15.60 5.09 -26.72
C SER A 179 16.38 4.41 -25.58
N LEU A 180 15.98 3.21 -25.13
CA LEU A 180 16.71 2.49 -24.08
C LEU A 180 17.81 1.56 -24.61
N MET A 181 17.73 1.12 -25.88
CA MET A 181 18.78 0.30 -26.52
C MET A 181 20.01 1.13 -26.90
N ALA A 182 19.86 2.44 -27.14
CA ALA A 182 20.96 3.34 -27.52
C ALA A 182 21.98 3.62 -26.39
N ARG A 183 21.68 3.27 -25.14
CA ARG A 183 22.64 3.43 -24.02
C ARG A 183 23.61 2.25 -23.86
N ILE A 184 23.32 1.10 -24.46
CA ILE A 184 24.10 -0.14 -24.27
C ILE A 184 25.12 -0.34 -25.40
N SER A 185 25.00 0.37 -26.54
CA SER A 185 25.88 0.20 -27.70
C SER A 185 27.06 1.19 -27.79
N ASN A 186 27.34 1.98 -26.75
CA ASN A 186 28.49 2.90 -26.76
C ASN A 186 29.45 2.57 -25.62
N PRO A 187 30.38 1.62 -25.80
CA PRO A 187 31.52 1.45 -24.92
C PRO A 187 32.51 2.61 -25.17
N SER A 188 32.80 3.34 -24.11
CA SER A 188 33.89 4.33 -23.99
C SER A 188 35.25 3.74 -24.27
#